data_AF-R8BLZ2-F1
#
_entry.id   AF-R8BLZ2-F1
#
_cell.length_a   1.000
_cell.length_b   1.000
_cell.length_c   1.000
_cell.angle_alpha   90.00
_cell.angle_beta   90.00
_cell.angle_gamma   90.00
#
_symmetry.space_group_name_H-M   'P 1'
#
loop_
_entity.id
_entity.type
_entity.pdbx_description
1 polymer ?
#
loop_
_entity_poly.entity_id
_entity_poly.type
_entity_poly.pdbx_seq_one_letter_code
_entity_poly.pdbx_strand_id
1 'polypeptide(L)'
;MDASCPLNEVATTSFASGGGFSNVFPTADYQVGAVQAYLSNVTLGFTGYSNFTNFSDITSGVFNLNGRAYPDVSAIGDRFVTAYDEELYLVGGTSLAAPVWAAIITRINEERLAANKSTVGFINPTLYANPQVLNDITVGSNPACGSTGFLAAPGWDPVTGLGSPNYPKLLNLFMGLP
;
A
#
# COMPACT_ATOMS: atom_id res chain seq x y z
N MET A 1 19.63 12.87 -14.27
CA MET A 1 18.35 12.29 -14.76
C MET A 1 17.59 13.41 -15.42
N ASP A 2 17.12 13.20 -16.63
CA ASP A 2 16.35 14.20 -17.38
C ASP A 2 15.01 14.46 -16.66
N ALA A 3 14.79 15.70 -16.23
CA ALA A 3 13.55 16.13 -15.57
C ALA A 3 12.37 16.26 -16.54
N SER A 4 12.57 15.98 -17.84
CA SER A 4 11.54 16.09 -18.88
C SER A 4 10.58 14.91 -18.95
N CYS A 5 10.90 13.78 -18.30
CA CYS A 5 10.02 12.62 -18.21
C CYS A 5 9.47 12.52 -16.78
N PRO A 6 8.21 12.90 -16.51
CA PRO A 6 7.63 12.70 -15.19
C PRO A 6 7.65 11.21 -14.86
N LEU A 7 8.18 10.88 -13.68
CA LEU A 7 8.11 9.54 -13.14
C LEU A 7 6.63 9.23 -12.86
N ASN A 8 6.01 8.45 -13.73
CA ASN A 8 4.66 7.94 -13.50
C ASN A 8 4.79 6.64 -12.71
N GLU A 9 4.51 6.71 -11.41
CA GLU A 9 4.44 5.51 -10.57
C GLU A 9 3.19 4.69 -10.95
N VAL A 10 3.40 3.41 -11.22
CA VAL A 10 2.35 2.46 -11.62
C VAL A 10 2.57 1.16 -10.87
N ALA A 11 1.51 0.36 -10.70
CA ALA A 11 1.68 -0.99 -10.20
C ALA A 11 2.57 -1.79 -11.16
N THR A 12 3.52 -2.55 -10.60
CA THR A 12 4.44 -3.35 -11.41
C THR A 12 3.70 -4.39 -12.27
N THR A 13 4.28 -4.69 -13.43
CA THR A 13 3.81 -5.72 -14.36
C THR A 13 4.72 -6.95 -14.40
N SER A 14 5.90 -6.90 -13.76
CA SER A 14 6.84 -8.03 -13.72
C SER A 14 6.42 -9.08 -12.68
N PHE A 15 5.66 -8.66 -11.65
CA PHE A 15 4.97 -9.52 -10.69
C PHE A 15 3.73 -8.79 -10.18
N ALA A 16 2.77 -9.52 -9.61
CA ALA A 16 1.59 -8.93 -8.99
C ALA A 16 1.88 -8.52 -7.54
N SER A 17 1.61 -7.27 -7.18
CA SER A 17 1.67 -6.81 -5.78
C SER A 17 0.63 -7.55 -4.93
N GLY A 18 1.05 -8.11 -3.80
CA GLY A 18 0.13 -8.77 -2.86
C GLY A 18 -0.85 -7.77 -2.25
N GLY A 19 -2.15 -8.05 -2.36
CA GLY A 19 -3.19 -7.18 -1.82
C GLY A 19 -4.57 -7.84 -1.89
N GLY A 20 -5.51 -7.34 -1.09
CA GLY A 20 -6.86 -7.88 -0.98
C GLY A 20 -7.48 -7.66 0.38
N PHE A 21 -8.37 -8.55 0.79
CA PHE A 21 -9.19 -8.40 2.00
C PHE A 21 -9.05 -9.62 2.91
N SER A 22 -8.89 -9.40 4.20
CA SER A 22 -8.68 -10.45 5.19
C SER A 22 -9.96 -11.28 5.44
N ASN A 23 -9.78 -12.58 5.65
CA ASN A 23 -10.83 -13.47 6.15
C ASN A 23 -10.79 -13.69 7.66
N VAL A 24 -9.87 -13.00 8.35
CA VAL A 24 -9.62 -13.22 9.78
C VAL A 24 -9.88 -11.93 10.56
N PHE A 25 -9.36 -10.81 10.07
CA PHE A 25 -9.46 -9.54 10.76
C PHE A 25 -10.55 -8.67 10.13
N PRO A 26 -11.47 -8.10 10.92
CA PRO A 26 -12.44 -7.15 10.40
C PRO A 26 -11.75 -5.88 9.91
N THR A 27 -12.41 -5.12 9.04
CA THR A 27 -11.94 -3.79 8.60
C THR A 27 -11.63 -2.92 9.81
N ALA A 28 -10.43 -2.35 9.87
CA ALA A 28 -10.03 -1.46 10.96
C ALA A 28 -10.75 -0.11 10.87
N ASP A 29 -11.11 0.49 12.01
CA ASP A 29 -11.89 1.74 12.07
C ASP A 29 -11.27 2.87 11.23
N TYR A 30 -9.94 3.03 11.28
CA TYR A 30 -9.23 4.05 10.51
C TYR A 30 -9.25 3.81 8.99
N GLN A 31 -9.61 2.60 8.55
CA GLN A 31 -9.60 2.19 7.15
C GLN A 31 -11.01 2.15 6.53
N VAL A 32 -12.08 2.14 7.33
CA VAL A 32 -13.47 1.96 6.85
C VAL A 32 -13.81 2.90 5.70
N GLY A 33 -13.54 4.20 5.85
CA GLY A 33 -13.86 5.20 4.81
C GLY A 33 -13.09 4.99 3.51
N ALA A 34 -11.82 4.58 3.61
CA ALA A 34 -10.97 4.31 2.45
C ALA A 34 -11.45 3.08 1.66
N VAL A 35 -11.79 1.99 2.36
CA VAL A 35 -12.34 0.78 1.76
C VAL A 35 -13.69 1.02 1.11
N GLN A 36 -14.59 1.75 1.79
CA GLN A 36 -15.90 2.09 1.23
C GLN A 36 -15.79 2.92 -0.05
N ALA A 37 -14.90 3.92 -0.06
CA ALA A 37 -14.64 4.74 -1.24
C ALA A 37 -14.09 3.91 -2.42
N TYR A 38 -13.19 2.96 -2.16
CA TYR A 38 -12.69 2.05 -3.21
C TYR A 38 -13.82 1.21 -3.81
N LEU A 39 -14.60 0.53 -2.94
CA LEU A 39 -15.68 -0.37 -3.37
C LEU A 39 -16.84 0.37 -4.06
N SER A 40 -17.02 1.67 -3.82
CA SER A 40 -18.02 2.48 -4.53
C SER A 40 -17.54 2.99 -5.90
N ASN A 41 -16.23 3.16 -6.08
CA ASN A 41 -15.65 3.82 -7.25
C ASN A 41 -15.12 2.84 -8.31
N VAL A 42 -14.87 1.59 -7.94
CA VAL A 42 -14.26 0.59 -8.82
C VAL A 42 -15.25 -0.50 -9.17
N THR A 43 -15.44 -0.75 -10.47
CA THR A 43 -16.19 -1.90 -10.97
C THR A 43 -15.22 -3.07 -11.17
N LEU A 44 -15.38 -4.11 -10.34
CA LEU A 44 -14.59 -5.34 -10.42
C LEU A 44 -15.28 -6.39 -11.30
N GLY A 45 -14.49 -7.22 -11.97
CA GLY A 45 -14.98 -8.37 -12.75
C GLY A 45 -15.43 -9.57 -11.89
N PHE A 46 -15.45 -9.40 -10.58
CA PHE A 46 -15.84 -10.42 -9.60
C PHE A 46 -16.56 -9.76 -8.42
N THR A 47 -17.32 -10.56 -7.67
CA THR A 47 -18.07 -10.10 -6.50
C THR A 47 -17.37 -10.47 -5.19
N GLY A 48 -17.73 -9.78 -4.11
CA GLY A 48 -17.33 -10.13 -2.75
C GLY A 48 -18.47 -10.83 -1.99
N TYR A 49 -18.11 -11.45 -0.86
CA TYR A 49 -19.03 -11.98 0.15
C TYR A 49 -18.86 -11.21 1.46
N SER A 50 -19.85 -11.24 2.35
CA SER A 50 -19.83 -10.44 3.59
C SER A 50 -20.22 -11.22 4.86
N ASN A 51 -20.78 -12.42 4.72
CA ASN A 51 -21.25 -13.24 5.84
C ASN A 51 -20.80 -14.69 5.64
N PHE A 52 -19.82 -15.13 6.43
CA PHE A 52 -19.41 -16.52 6.48
C PHE A 52 -18.98 -16.89 7.89
N THR A 53 -19.24 -18.12 8.30
CA THR A 53 -18.70 -18.70 9.55
C THR A 53 -17.59 -19.68 9.22
N ASN A 54 -17.72 -20.38 8.08
CA ASN A 54 -16.71 -21.24 7.49
C ASN A 54 -16.54 -20.93 6.00
N PHE A 55 -15.35 -21.17 5.45
CA PHE A 55 -15.11 -21.04 4.01
C PHE A 55 -16.01 -21.93 3.15
N SER A 56 -16.49 -23.06 3.69
CA SER A 56 -17.47 -23.92 3.03
C SER A 56 -18.82 -23.24 2.77
N ASP A 57 -19.15 -22.18 3.50
CA ASP A 57 -20.41 -21.45 3.36
C ASP A 57 -20.40 -20.50 2.15
N ILE A 58 -19.21 -20.23 1.60
CA ILE A 58 -19.02 -19.29 0.51
C ILE A 58 -19.38 -19.99 -0.80
N THR A 59 -20.57 -19.67 -1.31
CA THR A 59 -21.09 -20.21 -2.57
C THR A 59 -20.92 -19.25 -3.75
N SER A 60 -20.61 -17.98 -3.48
CA SER A 60 -20.35 -16.95 -4.49
C SER A 60 -19.45 -15.84 -3.94
N GLY A 61 -18.78 -15.13 -4.84
CA GLY A 61 -17.80 -14.10 -4.50
C GLY A 61 -16.42 -14.67 -4.16
N VAL A 62 -15.39 -13.84 -4.26
CA VAL A 62 -13.97 -14.27 -4.16
C VAL A 62 -13.18 -13.53 -3.08
N PHE A 63 -13.78 -12.54 -2.42
CA PHE A 63 -13.14 -11.78 -1.34
C PHE A 63 -14.13 -11.32 -0.27
N ASN A 64 -13.65 -11.11 0.95
CA ASN A 64 -14.46 -10.67 2.08
C ASN A 64 -14.61 -9.14 2.12
N LEU A 65 -15.82 -8.64 1.91
CA LEU A 65 -16.15 -7.21 1.94
C LEU A 65 -15.93 -6.57 3.33
N ASN A 66 -15.93 -7.38 4.39
CA ASN A 66 -15.82 -6.92 5.78
C ASN A 66 -14.41 -7.12 6.37
N GLY A 67 -13.44 -7.51 5.54
CA GLY A 67 -12.08 -7.80 5.98
C GLY A 67 -11.18 -6.56 5.99
N ARG A 68 -10.20 -6.54 6.91
CA ARG A 68 -9.04 -5.63 6.82
C ARG A 68 -8.44 -5.76 5.42
N ALA A 69 -8.42 -4.65 4.71
CA ALA A 69 -7.98 -4.63 3.32
C ALA A 69 -6.52 -4.17 3.24
N TYR A 70 -5.69 -4.67 2.34
CA TYR A 70 -4.25 -4.39 2.31
C TYR A 70 -3.72 -4.33 0.87
N PRO A 71 -2.58 -3.68 0.61
CA PRO A 71 -1.63 -3.06 1.57
C PRO A 71 -2.11 -1.72 2.15
N ASP A 72 -1.40 -1.18 3.14
CA ASP A 72 -1.62 0.19 3.63
C ASP A 72 -0.87 1.23 2.79
N VAL A 73 0.33 0.88 2.33
CA VAL A 73 1.26 1.73 1.57
C VAL A 73 2.04 0.86 0.59
N SER A 74 2.69 1.50 -0.38
CA SER A 74 3.56 0.86 -1.37
C SER A 74 4.87 1.62 -1.52
N ALA A 75 5.85 1.04 -2.18
CA ALA A 75 7.10 1.71 -2.57
C ALA A 75 7.64 1.03 -3.83
N ILE A 76 8.78 1.51 -4.34
CA ILE A 76 9.47 0.84 -5.45
C ILE A 76 9.71 -0.64 -5.11
N GLY A 77 9.15 -1.51 -5.94
CA GLY A 77 9.21 -2.95 -5.75
C GLY A 77 9.82 -3.70 -6.93
N ASP A 78 10.29 -3.01 -7.96
CA ASP A 78 10.74 -3.63 -9.21
C ASP A 78 12.01 -2.94 -9.75
N ARG A 79 12.85 -3.72 -10.44
CA ARG A 79 14.13 -3.31 -11.01
C ARG A 79 15.04 -2.58 -10.03
N PHE A 80 15.03 -3.03 -8.77
CA PHE A 80 15.92 -2.50 -7.76
C PHE A 80 17.31 -3.09 -7.96
N VAL A 81 18.35 -2.26 -7.97
CA VAL A 81 19.74 -2.71 -8.10
C VAL A 81 20.22 -3.21 -6.74
N THR A 82 20.62 -4.47 -6.67
CA THR A 82 21.21 -5.07 -5.47
C THR A 82 22.55 -5.71 -5.79
N ALA A 83 23.50 -5.64 -4.85
CA ALA A 83 24.75 -6.37 -4.94
C ALA A 83 24.66 -7.69 -4.17
N TYR A 84 24.99 -8.80 -4.83
CA TYR A 84 25.06 -10.14 -4.23
C TYR A 84 26.25 -10.87 -4.85
N ASP A 85 27.10 -11.48 -4.01
CA ASP A 85 28.30 -12.20 -4.48
C ASP A 85 29.17 -11.39 -5.46
N GLU A 86 29.46 -10.13 -5.11
CA GLU A 86 30.22 -9.16 -5.91
C GLU A 86 29.60 -8.78 -7.28
N GLU A 87 28.42 -9.29 -7.60
CA GLU A 87 27.69 -8.99 -8.83
C GLU A 87 26.46 -8.10 -8.59
N LEU A 88 26.06 -7.36 -9.63
CA LEU A 88 24.86 -6.53 -9.61
C LEU A 88 23.67 -7.27 -10.23
N TYR A 89 22.57 -7.28 -9.50
CA TYR A 89 21.30 -7.88 -9.91
C TYR A 89 20.20 -6.83 -9.94
N LEU A 90 19.26 -7.02 -10.87
CA LEU A 90 17.96 -6.37 -10.80
C LEU A 90 16.97 -7.33 -10.15
N VAL A 91 16.45 -6.93 -9.01
CA VAL A 91 15.48 -7.72 -8.24
C VAL A 91 14.15 -6.99 -8.13
N GLY A 92 13.09 -7.78 -7.96
CA GLY A 92 11.75 -7.31 -7.67
C GLY A 92 11.16 -8.01 -6.44
N GLY A 93 10.03 -7.51 -5.97
CA GLY A 93 9.28 -8.05 -4.84
C GLY A 93 9.01 -7.02 -3.76
N THR A 94 7.91 -7.19 -3.04
CA THR A 94 7.52 -6.35 -1.89
C THR A 94 8.53 -6.43 -0.74
N SER A 95 9.38 -7.47 -0.71
CA SER A 95 10.54 -7.56 0.19
C SER A 95 11.51 -6.37 0.08
N LEU A 96 11.52 -5.67 -1.06
CA LEU A 96 12.30 -4.45 -1.26
C LEU A 96 11.56 -3.19 -0.79
N ALA A 97 10.23 -3.18 -0.91
CA ALA A 97 9.40 -2.05 -0.50
C ALA A 97 9.39 -1.88 1.04
N ALA A 98 9.37 -2.98 1.79
CA ALA A 98 9.39 -2.96 3.26
C ALA A 98 10.62 -2.22 3.86
N PRO A 99 11.87 -2.54 3.49
CA PRO A 99 13.04 -1.83 4.00
C PRO A 99 13.14 -0.37 3.52
N VAL A 100 12.60 -0.02 2.34
CA VAL A 100 12.48 1.38 1.89
C VAL A 100 11.63 2.18 2.87
N TRP A 101 10.44 1.67 3.22
CA TRP A 101 9.58 2.30 4.22
C TRP A 101 10.23 2.36 5.61
N ALA A 102 10.90 1.28 6.03
CA ALA A 102 11.62 1.25 7.30
C ALA A 102 12.70 2.35 7.38
N ALA A 103 13.48 2.53 6.31
CA ALA A 103 14.52 3.57 6.25
C ALA A 103 13.93 4.99 6.34
N ILE A 104 12.81 5.24 5.65
CA ILE A 104 12.09 6.52 5.68
C ILE A 104 11.58 6.83 7.09
N ILE A 105 10.95 5.86 7.75
CA ILE A 105 10.46 6.03 9.13
C ILE A 105 11.62 6.20 10.12
N THR A 106 12.72 5.46 9.96
CA THR A 106 13.93 5.65 10.77
C THR A 106 14.46 7.07 10.65
N ARG A 107 14.53 7.62 9.43
CA ARG A 107 14.99 8.99 9.23
C ARG A 107 14.04 10.02 9.86
N ILE A 108 12.73 9.83 9.74
CA ILE A 108 11.75 10.70 10.41
C ILE A 108 11.90 10.63 11.93
N ASN A 109 12.13 9.44 12.49
CA ASN A 109 12.38 9.27 13.92
C ASN A 109 13.67 9.96 14.38
N GLU A 110 14.72 9.96 13.56
CA GLU A 110 15.96 10.71 13.83
C GLU A 110 15.69 12.21 13.98
N GLU A 111 14.96 12.81 13.03
CA GLU A 111 14.58 14.24 13.07
C GLU A 111 13.69 14.56 14.29
N ARG A 112 12.74 13.66 14.62
CA ARG A 112 11.88 13.79 15.80
C ARG A 112 12.70 13.76 17.10
N LEU A 113 13.60 12.79 17.23
CA LEU A 113 14.45 12.65 18.43
C LEU A 113 15.40 13.83 18.59
N ALA A 114 15.97 14.35 17.50
CA ALA A 114 16.78 15.57 17.51
C ALA A 114 16.00 16.80 18.01
N ALA A 115 14.68 16.81 17.82
CA ALA A 115 13.75 17.81 18.35
C ALA A 115 13.15 17.44 19.73
N ASN A 116 13.73 16.47 20.45
CA ASN A 116 13.25 15.96 21.75
C ASN A 116 11.81 15.40 21.72
N LYS A 117 11.37 14.85 20.58
CA LYS A 117 10.08 14.16 20.42
C LYS A 117 10.23 12.65 20.49
N SER A 118 9.14 11.95 20.79
CA SER A 118 9.08 10.47 20.75
C SER A 118 9.07 9.92 19.31
N THR A 119 9.33 8.63 19.11
CA THR A 119 9.20 8.00 17.78
C THR A 119 7.73 7.91 17.32
N VAL A 120 7.49 7.71 16.02
CA VAL A 120 6.14 7.73 15.42
C VAL A 120 5.26 6.53 15.77
N GLY A 121 5.83 5.39 16.18
CA GLY A 121 5.07 4.20 16.58
C GLY A 121 4.16 3.63 15.48
N PHE A 122 2.90 3.33 15.82
CA PHE A 122 1.90 2.79 14.90
C PHE A 122 1.32 3.88 14.00
N ILE A 123 1.76 3.90 12.73
CA ILE A 123 1.49 5.02 11.82
C ILE A 123 0.19 4.91 11.01
N ASN A 124 -0.47 3.75 10.95
CA ASN A 124 -1.62 3.56 10.06
C ASN A 124 -2.72 4.61 10.30
N PRO A 125 -3.24 4.84 11.52
CA PRO A 125 -4.31 5.81 11.73
C PRO A 125 -3.94 7.22 11.23
N THR A 126 -2.68 7.63 11.46
CA THR A 126 -2.16 8.92 11.00
C THR A 126 -2.12 9.00 9.47
N LEU A 127 -1.66 7.95 8.79
CA LEU A 127 -1.57 7.94 7.33
C LEU A 127 -2.95 7.92 6.66
N TYR A 128 -3.89 7.10 7.16
CA TYR A 128 -5.25 7.08 6.62
C TYR A 128 -6.00 8.41 6.85
N ALA A 129 -5.67 9.14 7.92
CA ALA A 129 -6.18 10.50 8.13
C ALA A 129 -5.49 11.57 7.27
N ASN A 130 -4.33 11.28 6.68
CA ASN A 130 -3.52 12.23 5.93
C ASN A 130 -2.95 11.64 4.62
N PRO A 131 -3.77 11.05 3.73
CA PRO A 131 -3.27 10.38 2.52
C PRO A 131 -2.50 11.31 1.58
N GLN A 132 -2.75 12.63 1.63
CA GLN A 132 -2.10 13.64 0.79
C GLN A 132 -0.57 13.74 0.96
N VAL A 133 -0.01 13.12 2.00
CA VAL A 133 1.44 13.04 2.24
C VAL A 133 2.13 11.91 1.45
N LEU A 134 1.37 11.18 0.66
CA LEU A 134 1.83 10.09 -0.20
C LEU A 134 1.64 10.48 -1.67
N ASN A 135 2.27 9.73 -2.57
CA ASN A 135 2.00 9.82 -4.00
C ASN A 135 1.01 8.71 -4.36
N ASP A 136 -0.15 9.09 -4.89
CA ASP A 136 -1.23 8.17 -5.25
C ASP A 136 -0.90 7.43 -6.56
N ILE A 137 -1.03 6.10 -6.55
CA ILE A 137 -0.81 5.24 -7.73
C ILE A 137 -2.16 4.76 -8.24
N THR A 138 -2.51 5.16 -9.45
CA THR A 138 -3.87 4.96 -9.99
C THR A 138 -3.91 4.05 -11.22
N VAL A 139 -2.75 3.49 -11.61
CA VAL A 139 -2.60 2.72 -12.84
C VAL A 139 -2.01 1.35 -12.53
N GLY A 140 -2.71 0.31 -13.02
CA GLY A 140 -2.30 -1.08 -12.95
C GLY A 140 -3.24 -1.95 -12.12
N SER A 141 -2.83 -3.20 -11.87
CA SER A 141 -3.64 -4.19 -11.15
C SER A 141 -2.74 -5.25 -10.50
N ASN A 142 -3.32 -6.15 -9.68
CA ASN A 142 -2.61 -7.30 -9.12
C ASN A 142 -3.19 -8.65 -9.60
N PRO A 143 -2.93 -9.04 -10.86
CA PRO A 143 -3.54 -10.23 -11.44
C PRO A 143 -3.16 -11.51 -10.68
N ALA A 144 -4.16 -12.35 -10.43
CA ALA A 144 -4.01 -13.65 -9.78
C ALA A 144 -5.08 -14.62 -10.29
N CYS A 145 -4.77 -15.91 -10.29
CA CYS A 145 -5.71 -16.99 -10.64
C CYS A 145 -6.42 -16.81 -12.01
N GLY A 146 -5.72 -16.25 -13.00
CA GLY A 146 -6.28 -15.99 -14.33
C GLY A 146 -7.25 -14.81 -14.40
N SER A 147 -7.36 -14.01 -13.33
CA SER A 147 -8.14 -12.78 -13.29
C SER A 147 -7.25 -11.54 -13.36
N THR A 148 -7.84 -10.37 -13.65
CA THR A 148 -7.16 -9.06 -13.56
C THR A 148 -6.73 -8.72 -12.12
N GLY A 149 -7.30 -9.40 -11.12
CA GLY A 149 -7.16 -9.03 -9.72
C GLY A 149 -7.91 -7.74 -9.40
N PHE A 150 -7.51 -7.09 -8.32
CA PHE A 150 -7.97 -5.74 -8.01
C PHE A 150 -7.26 -4.70 -8.87
N LEU A 151 -7.89 -3.55 -9.04
CA LEU A 151 -7.37 -2.42 -9.80
C LEU A 151 -6.81 -1.36 -8.87
N ALA A 152 -5.69 -0.75 -9.27
CA ALA A 152 -5.25 0.52 -8.71
C ALA A 152 -6.23 1.62 -9.13
N ALA A 153 -6.52 2.56 -8.24
CA ALA A 153 -7.54 3.58 -8.45
C ALA A 153 -7.27 4.81 -7.58
N PRO A 154 -7.84 5.99 -7.90
CA PRO A 154 -7.68 7.18 -7.07
C PRO A 154 -8.04 6.94 -5.60
N GLY A 155 -7.13 7.31 -4.69
CA GLY A 155 -7.26 7.10 -3.25
C GLY A 155 -6.61 5.81 -2.78
N TRP A 156 -7.18 5.18 -1.74
CA TRP A 156 -6.69 3.89 -1.29
C TRP A 156 -7.19 2.78 -2.22
N ASP A 157 -6.33 1.82 -2.55
CA ASP A 157 -6.69 0.61 -3.28
C ASP A 157 -5.96 -0.64 -2.73
N PRO A 158 -6.47 -1.86 -2.98
CA PRO A 158 -5.87 -3.13 -2.53
C PRO A 158 -4.75 -3.62 -3.48
N VAL A 159 -4.04 -2.71 -4.15
CA VAL A 159 -2.85 -2.99 -4.98
C VAL A 159 -1.65 -2.22 -4.43
N THR A 160 -1.82 -0.93 -4.18
CA THR A 160 -0.81 0.06 -3.78
C THR A 160 -1.12 0.79 -2.47
N GLY A 161 -2.27 0.51 -1.84
CA GLY A 161 -2.65 1.10 -0.57
C GLY A 161 -2.93 2.59 -0.73
N LEU A 162 -2.48 3.40 0.22
CA LEU A 162 -2.50 4.87 0.13
C LEU A 162 -1.42 5.44 -0.80
N GLY A 163 -0.56 4.58 -1.37
CA GLY A 163 0.48 4.95 -2.32
C GLY A 163 1.90 4.97 -1.76
N SER A 164 2.80 5.67 -2.47
CA SER A 164 4.24 5.69 -2.19
C SER A 164 4.67 6.86 -1.29
N PRO A 165 5.80 6.76 -0.59
CA PRO A 165 6.21 7.79 0.36
C PRO A 165 6.67 9.08 -0.33
N ASN A 166 6.08 10.21 0.06
CA ASN A 166 6.63 11.53 -0.25
C ASN A 166 7.37 12.06 0.99
N TYR A 167 8.69 11.84 1.05
CA TYR A 167 9.48 12.11 2.27
C TYR A 167 9.31 13.54 2.83
N PRO A 168 9.42 14.63 2.04
CA PRO A 168 9.21 15.98 2.58
C PRO A 168 7.84 16.19 3.23
N LYS A 169 6.78 15.65 2.63
CA LYS A 169 5.42 15.77 3.19
C LYS A 169 5.24 14.92 4.44
N LEU A 170 5.75 13.69 4.42
CA LEU A 170 5.75 12.79 5.58
C LEU A 170 6.50 13.40 6.76
N LEU A 171 7.71 13.89 6.53
CA LEU A 171 8.51 14.56 7.55
C LEU A 171 7.76 15.74 8.15
N ASN A 172 7.20 16.62 7.31
CA ASN A 172 6.43 17.77 7.79
C ASN A 172 5.24 17.35 8.67
N LEU A 173 4.46 16.35 8.23
CA LEU A 173 3.35 15.81 9.01
C LEU A 173 3.82 15.26 10.36
N PHE A 174 4.79 14.35 10.35
CA PHE A 174 5.22 13.67 11.56
C PHE A 174 5.98 14.60 12.50
N MET A 175 6.67 15.65 12.04
CA MET A 175 7.26 16.65 12.94
C MET A 175 6.21 17.53 13.62
N GLY A 176 5.05 17.73 12.98
CA GLY A 176 3.92 18.48 13.53
C GLY A 176 3.12 17.74 14.60
N LEU A 177 3.24 16.41 14.68
CA LEU A 177 2.59 15.62 15.73
C LEU A 177 3.33 15.78 17.08
N PRO A 178 2.64 15.62 18.22
CA PRO A 178 3.23 15.64 19.56
C PRO A 178 4.57 14.89 19.63
#